data_AF-A0AAJ7SWC5-F1
#
_entry.id   AF-A0AAJ7SWC5-F1
#
_cell.length_a   1.000
_cell.length_b   1.000
_cell.length_c   1.000
_cell.angle_alpha   90.00
_cell.angle_beta   90.00
_cell.angle_gamma   90.00
#
_symmetry.space_group_name_H-M   'P 1'
#
loop_
_entity.id
_entity.type
_entity.pdbx_description
1 polymer ?
#
loop_
_entity_poly.entity_id
_entity_poly.type
_entity_poly.pdbx_seq_one_letter_code
_entity_poly.pdbx_strand_id
1 'polypeptide(L)'
;MLKINNRLLQAQLASTPVCHKESEDVQQERKALQQLATNLRNVCKMTNDSIFCGLRIPDRFQKVKQEISLVVLTGKGIFCIDVKNWVGEVSRDGKHWLVKHKGEVAGEFSRSVQHPDPLLDIKKKIENLWNFLVEKGVGIKKKQMYHKVIFINPKCQLEAELQKHEEDVVGPEDVDSVMLCFQDSYLTSLTDAITPYWITGHLSYQQLKECQSALRGIGTWDVVELQGGMRLLGDYNGCPMVALDRKETELLEFSHQRNATMGYVWAILGYTPQVTVRMFERGGRSWGWQPSTGTAVIPYNAHIVFRVCGEDADAKIPANDIDRIILSI
;
A
#
# COMPACT_ATOMS: atom_id res chain seq x y z
N MET A 1 -46.72 12.89 9.08
CA MET A 1 -46.16 11.71 9.79
C MET A 1 -45.15 10.93 8.94
N LEU A 2 -45.50 10.43 7.75
CA LEU A 2 -44.58 9.61 6.92
C LEU A 2 -43.19 10.23 6.65
N LYS A 3 -43.13 11.54 6.34
CA LYS A 3 -41.88 12.28 6.12
C LYS A 3 -41.02 12.46 7.38
N ILE A 4 -41.63 12.49 8.57
CA ILE A 4 -40.89 12.59 9.84
C ILE A 4 -40.27 11.23 10.15
N ASN A 5 -41.04 10.14 10.03
CA ASN A 5 -40.55 8.79 10.24
C ASN A 5 -39.35 8.45 9.34
N ASN A 6 -39.41 8.84 8.06
CA ASN A 6 -38.28 8.66 7.14
C ASN A 6 -37.03 9.41 7.60
N ARG A 7 -37.14 10.66 8.07
CA ARG A 7 -36.00 11.45 8.55
C ARG A 7 -35.42 10.91 9.86
N LEU A 8 -36.27 10.42 10.76
CA LEU A 8 -35.83 9.75 11.98
C LEU A 8 -35.06 8.46 11.67
N LEU A 9 -35.55 7.65 10.72
CA LEU A 9 -34.83 6.47 10.24
C LEU A 9 -33.49 6.84 9.62
N GLN A 10 -33.45 7.90 8.79
CA GLN A 10 -32.19 8.40 8.22
C GLN A 10 -31.20 8.84 9.30
N ALA A 11 -31.67 9.57 10.33
CA ALA A 11 -30.84 9.99 11.46
C ALA A 11 -30.29 8.80 12.25
N GLN A 12 -31.11 7.76 12.46
CA GLN A 12 -30.67 6.53 13.10
C GLN A 12 -29.56 5.86 12.28
N LEU A 13 -29.78 5.64 10.98
CA LEU A 13 -28.81 5.01 10.08
C LEU A 13 -27.49 5.80 10.01
N ALA A 14 -27.56 7.13 9.95
CA ALA A 14 -26.37 7.98 9.95
C ALA A 14 -25.58 7.87 11.27
N SER A 15 -26.26 7.74 12.41
CA SER A 15 -25.65 7.59 13.72
C SER A 15 -25.05 6.20 14.01
N THR A 16 -25.40 5.19 13.22
CA THR A 16 -24.94 3.80 13.37
C THR A 16 -24.27 3.30 12.08
N PRO A 17 -23.10 3.86 11.69
CA PRO A 17 -22.37 3.42 10.50
C PRO A 17 -21.90 1.97 10.65
N VAL A 18 -21.64 1.33 9.51
CA VAL A 18 -21.09 -0.04 9.52
C VAL A 18 -19.64 0.02 10.01
N CYS A 19 -19.31 -0.86 10.97
CA CYS A 19 -17.94 -1.00 11.47
C CYS A 19 -17.21 -2.08 10.67
N HIS A 20 -16.33 -1.66 9.78
CA HIS A 20 -15.48 -2.50 8.97
C HIS A 20 -14.15 -2.75 9.69
N LYS A 21 -13.99 -3.95 10.27
CA LYS A 21 -12.75 -4.36 10.91
C LYS A 21 -11.81 -5.03 9.89
N GLU A 22 -10.58 -4.55 9.82
CA GLU A 22 -9.50 -5.21 9.07
C GLU A 22 -9.09 -6.50 9.80
N SER A 23 -8.85 -7.58 9.05
CA SER A 23 -8.28 -8.80 9.60
C SER A 23 -6.92 -8.53 10.24
N GLU A 24 -6.62 -9.21 11.36
CA GLU A 24 -5.36 -9.02 12.09
C GLU A 24 -4.13 -9.30 11.21
N ASP A 25 -4.19 -10.31 10.35
CA ASP A 25 -3.07 -10.69 9.47
C ASP A 25 -2.67 -9.55 8.52
N VAL A 26 -3.65 -8.89 7.89
CA VAL A 26 -3.43 -7.74 7.00
C VAL A 26 -2.90 -6.53 7.78
N GLN A 27 -3.41 -6.28 8.98
CA GLN A 27 -2.89 -5.21 9.84
C GLN A 27 -1.42 -5.47 10.22
N GLN A 28 -1.08 -6.70 10.58
CA GLN A 28 0.27 -7.10 10.96
C GLN A 28 1.24 -6.99 9.78
N GLU A 29 0.84 -7.47 8.60
CA GLU A 29 1.64 -7.36 7.38
C GLU A 29 1.95 -5.89 7.05
N ARG A 30 0.94 -5.03 7.08
CA ARG A 30 1.10 -3.60 6.86
C ARG A 30 2.02 -2.95 7.89
N LYS A 31 1.83 -3.24 9.18
CA LYS A 31 2.69 -2.72 10.26
C LYS A 31 4.14 -3.16 10.08
N ALA A 32 4.36 -4.42 9.73
CA ALA A 32 5.69 -4.96 9.54
C ALA A 32 6.38 -4.38 8.29
N LEU A 33 5.67 -4.18 7.18
CA LEU A 33 6.19 -3.44 6.02
C LEU A 33 6.59 -2.01 6.38
N GLN A 34 5.75 -1.30 7.16
CA GLN A 34 6.06 0.05 7.64
C GLN A 34 7.28 0.06 8.58
N GLN A 35 7.41 -0.94 9.44
CA GLN A 35 8.57 -1.10 10.32
C GLN A 35 9.83 -1.36 9.51
N LEU A 36 9.78 -2.25 8.52
CA LEU A 36 10.89 -2.55 7.62
C LEU A 36 11.37 -1.30 6.89
N ALA A 37 10.45 -0.54 6.30
CA ALA A 37 10.77 0.73 5.64
C ALA A 37 11.35 1.77 6.62
N THR A 38 10.88 1.79 7.86
CA THR A 38 11.41 2.68 8.91
C THR A 38 12.80 2.27 9.36
N ASN A 39 13.07 0.96 9.47
CA ASN A 39 14.40 0.43 9.78
C ASN A 39 15.40 0.78 8.67
N LEU A 40 15.04 0.63 7.39
CA LEU A 40 15.88 1.05 6.28
C LEU A 40 16.25 2.55 6.34
N ARG A 41 15.32 3.41 6.75
CA ARG A 41 15.59 4.85 6.93
C ARG A 41 16.52 5.10 8.11
N ASN A 42 16.22 4.53 9.26
CA ASN A 42 16.86 4.90 10.53
C ASN A 42 18.21 4.17 10.72
N VAL A 43 18.26 2.89 10.38
CA VAL A 43 19.44 2.04 10.57
C VAL A 43 20.38 2.19 9.36
N CYS A 44 19.84 2.06 8.14
CA CYS A 44 20.65 2.11 6.93
C CYS A 44 20.88 3.53 6.40
N LYS A 45 20.36 4.56 7.09
CA LYS A 45 20.47 6.00 6.75
C LYS A 45 19.99 6.35 5.34
N MET A 46 19.06 5.55 4.81
CA MET A 46 18.49 5.76 3.49
C MET A 46 17.54 6.96 3.47
N THR A 47 17.55 7.73 2.38
CA THR A 47 16.65 8.87 2.21
C THR A 47 15.25 8.40 1.83
N ASN A 48 14.22 9.18 2.14
CA ASN A 48 12.84 8.87 1.72
C ASN A 48 12.72 8.73 0.20
N ASP A 49 13.59 9.38 -0.55
CA ASP A 49 13.61 9.35 -2.01
C ASP A 49 14.23 8.07 -2.57
N SER A 50 14.77 7.21 -1.71
CA SER A 50 15.34 5.92 -2.09
C SER A 50 14.46 4.73 -1.71
N ILE A 51 13.32 4.96 -1.05
CA ILE A 51 12.44 3.89 -0.56
C ILE A 51 11.00 4.17 -1.00
N PHE A 52 10.43 3.26 -1.77
CA PHE A 52 9.07 3.34 -2.29
C PHE A 52 8.26 2.14 -1.78
N CYS A 53 7.13 2.38 -1.12
CA CYS A 53 6.27 1.31 -0.62
C CYS A 53 5.01 1.22 -1.49
N GLY A 54 4.57 0.00 -1.79
CA GLY A 54 3.35 -0.27 -2.54
C GLY A 54 3.33 0.33 -3.95
N LEU A 55 4.44 0.21 -4.66
CA LEU A 55 4.62 0.79 -6.00
C LEU A 55 3.74 0.03 -7.01
N ARG A 56 2.90 0.77 -7.75
CA ARG A 56 1.98 0.18 -8.73
C ARG A 56 2.61 -0.03 -10.08
N ILE A 57 2.88 -1.25 -10.46
CA ILE A 57 3.48 -1.54 -11.76
C ILE A 57 2.40 -1.65 -12.82
N PRO A 58 2.45 -0.82 -13.88
CA PRO A 58 1.63 -1.04 -15.05
C PRO A 58 2.10 -2.32 -15.75
N ASP A 59 1.17 -3.22 -16.09
CA ASP A 59 1.47 -4.26 -17.08
C ASP A 59 1.72 -3.63 -18.47
N ARG A 60 2.26 -4.41 -19.41
CA ARG A 60 2.54 -3.94 -20.78
C ARG A 60 1.34 -3.33 -21.52
N PHE A 61 0.12 -3.63 -21.07
CA PHE A 61 -1.12 -3.11 -21.65
C PHE A 61 -1.80 -2.05 -20.77
N GLN A 62 -1.19 -1.69 -19.63
CA GLN A 62 -1.72 -0.82 -18.58
C GLN A 62 -3.11 -1.21 -18.03
N LYS A 63 -3.51 -2.48 -18.17
CA LYS A 63 -4.84 -2.99 -17.79
C LYS A 63 -4.87 -3.54 -16.37
N VAL A 64 -3.82 -4.21 -15.93
CA VAL A 64 -3.71 -4.76 -14.57
C VAL A 64 -2.55 -4.10 -13.87
N LYS A 65 -2.85 -3.37 -12.78
CA LYS A 65 -1.82 -2.78 -11.95
C LYS A 65 -1.48 -3.75 -10.84
N GLN A 66 -0.26 -4.28 -10.86
CA GLN A 66 0.29 -5.14 -9.81
C GLN A 66 1.05 -4.28 -8.80
N GLU A 67 1.25 -4.77 -7.59
CA GLU A 67 1.99 -4.04 -6.55
C GLU A 67 3.31 -4.74 -6.21
N ILE A 68 4.39 -3.94 -6.07
CA ILE A 68 5.59 -4.35 -5.34
C ILE A 68 5.53 -3.73 -3.94
N SER A 69 5.63 -4.57 -2.91
CA SER A 69 5.53 -4.15 -1.51
C SER A 69 6.56 -3.07 -1.16
N LEU A 70 7.81 -3.25 -1.59
CA LEU A 70 8.89 -2.33 -1.30
C LEU A 70 9.92 -2.28 -2.44
N VAL A 71 10.26 -1.08 -2.90
CA VAL A 71 11.35 -0.84 -3.85
C VAL A 71 12.39 0.05 -3.20
N VAL A 72 13.64 -0.40 -3.24
CA VAL A 72 14.79 0.27 -2.63
C VAL A 72 15.81 0.62 -3.72
N LEU A 73 16.11 1.90 -3.86
CA LEU A 73 17.13 2.42 -4.78
C LEU A 73 18.47 2.55 -4.08
N THR A 74 19.52 1.96 -4.64
CA THR A 74 20.90 2.14 -4.17
C THR A 74 21.84 2.37 -5.35
N GLY A 75 23.08 2.78 -5.08
CA GLY A 75 24.11 2.84 -6.11
C GLY A 75 24.36 1.49 -6.80
N LYS A 76 24.05 0.34 -6.18
CA LYS A 76 24.16 -0.98 -6.85
C LYS A 76 23.05 -1.21 -7.89
N GLY A 77 21.85 -0.69 -7.65
CA GLY A 77 20.70 -0.95 -8.50
C GLY A 77 19.37 -0.73 -7.79
N ILE A 78 18.34 -1.37 -8.33
CA ILE A 78 16.97 -1.31 -7.84
C ILE A 78 16.62 -2.67 -7.22
N PHE A 79 16.32 -2.67 -5.92
CA PHE A 79 15.91 -3.87 -5.19
C PHE A 79 14.39 -3.88 -5.04
N CYS A 80 13.75 -4.88 -5.62
CA CYS A 80 12.33 -5.11 -5.57
C CYS A 80 12.02 -6.20 -4.54
N ILE A 81 11.33 -5.84 -3.46
CA ILE A 81 11.13 -6.71 -2.32
C ILE A 81 9.63 -7.02 -2.22
N ASP A 82 9.31 -8.32 -2.26
CA ASP A 82 7.99 -8.84 -1.93
C ASP A 82 8.00 -9.27 -0.46
N VAL A 83 7.13 -8.68 0.36
CA VAL A 83 7.08 -8.95 1.80
C VAL A 83 5.92 -9.90 2.08
N LYS A 84 6.17 -10.97 2.83
CA LYS A 84 5.17 -11.98 3.20
C LYS A 84 5.04 -12.11 4.71
N ASN A 85 3.81 -12.00 5.21
CA ASN A 85 3.48 -12.22 6.63
C ASN A 85 2.90 -13.62 6.88
N TRP A 86 3.37 -14.65 6.16
CA TRP A 86 2.85 -16.01 6.30
C TRP A 86 3.18 -16.61 7.67
N VAL A 87 2.33 -17.51 8.15
CA VAL A 87 2.47 -18.19 9.44
C VAL A 87 2.49 -19.70 9.19
N GLY A 88 3.38 -20.43 9.86
CA GLY A 88 3.47 -21.88 9.75
C GLY A 88 4.64 -22.35 8.90
N GLU A 89 4.60 -23.62 8.49
CA GLU A 89 5.66 -24.26 7.72
C GLU A 89 5.45 -24.02 6.23
N VAL A 90 6.45 -23.44 5.57
CA VAL A 90 6.42 -23.12 4.14
C VAL A 90 7.34 -24.08 3.40
N SER A 91 6.78 -24.77 2.42
CA SER A 91 7.45 -25.81 1.62
C SER A 91 7.13 -25.64 0.14
N ARG A 92 7.96 -26.22 -0.72
CA ARG A 92 7.70 -26.22 -2.16
C ARG A 92 6.81 -27.39 -2.55
N ASP A 93 5.73 -27.12 -3.29
CA ASP A 93 4.81 -28.12 -3.83
C ASP A 93 4.71 -27.96 -5.36
N GLY A 94 5.72 -28.51 -6.05
CA GLY A 94 5.87 -28.39 -7.50
C GLY A 94 6.05 -26.93 -7.95
N LYS A 95 4.98 -26.35 -8.54
CA LYS A 95 4.94 -24.96 -9.03
C LYS A 95 4.32 -23.98 -8.02
N HIS A 96 3.84 -24.47 -6.90
CA HIS A 96 3.20 -23.70 -5.85
C HIS A 96 4.03 -23.79 -4.57
N TRP A 97 3.75 -22.87 -3.65
CA TRP A 97 4.26 -22.92 -2.30
C TRP A 97 3.12 -23.33 -1.37
N LEU A 98 3.41 -24.24 -0.46
CA LEU A 98 2.44 -24.77 0.47
C LEU A 98 2.74 -24.24 1.87
N VAL A 99 1.75 -23.59 2.48
CA VAL A 99 1.81 -23.12 3.87
C VAL A 99 0.97 -24.06 4.72
N LYS A 100 1.61 -24.76 5.66
CA LYS A 100 0.96 -25.65 6.61
C LYS A 100 0.84 -24.96 7.96
N HIS A 101 -0.41 -24.80 8.41
CA HIS A 101 -0.73 -24.33 9.75
C HIS A 101 -0.93 -25.54 10.66
N LYS A 102 -0.17 -25.60 11.76
CA LYS A 102 -0.45 -26.55 12.84
C LYS A 102 -1.68 -26.07 13.60
N GLY A 103 -2.61 -26.98 13.90
CA GLY A 103 -3.73 -26.69 14.78
C GLY A 103 -3.22 -26.19 16.13
N GLU A 104 -3.87 -25.16 16.68
CA GLU A 104 -3.44 -24.56 17.95
C GLU A 104 -3.82 -25.48 19.14
N VAL A 105 -4.78 -26.38 18.93
CA VAL A 105 -5.31 -27.31 19.94
C VAL A 105 -5.05 -28.76 19.53
N ALA A 106 -4.73 -29.61 20.51
CA ALA A 106 -4.60 -31.06 20.30
C ALA A 106 -5.91 -31.65 19.74
N GLY A 107 -5.85 -32.18 18.52
CA GLY A 107 -7.00 -32.75 17.80
C GLY A 107 -7.55 -31.87 16.67
N GLU A 108 -7.06 -30.64 16.51
CA GLU A 108 -7.41 -29.78 15.38
C GLU A 108 -6.62 -30.18 14.12
N PHE A 109 -7.32 -30.27 12.98
CA PHE A 109 -6.73 -30.70 11.72
C PHE A 109 -5.77 -29.63 11.18
N SER A 110 -4.62 -30.07 10.65
CA SER A 110 -3.72 -29.17 9.94
C SER A 110 -4.40 -28.59 8.70
N ARG A 111 -4.35 -27.27 8.57
CA ARG A 111 -4.82 -26.58 7.37
C ARG A 111 -3.62 -26.30 6.47
N SER A 112 -3.76 -26.63 5.19
CA SER A 112 -2.76 -26.30 4.18
C SER A 112 -3.34 -25.35 3.15
N VAL A 113 -2.63 -24.27 2.84
CA VAL A 113 -3.01 -23.30 1.82
C VAL A 113 -1.94 -23.29 0.73
N GLN A 114 -2.36 -23.45 -0.52
CA GLN A 114 -1.47 -23.31 -1.67
C GLN A 114 -1.42 -21.85 -2.14
N HIS A 115 -0.21 -21.37 -2.38
CA HIS A 115 0.07 -20.05 -2.91
C HIS A 115 0.84 -20.18 -4.23
N PRO A 116 0.65 -19.24 -5.18
CA PRO A 116 1.57 -19.09 -6.30
C PRO A 116 3.00 -18.88 -5.82
N ASP A 117 3.98 -19.30 -6.63
CA ASP A 117 5.39 -19.07 -6.35
C ASP A 117 5.71 -17.54 -6.31
N PRO A 118 6.06 -16.99 -5.14
CA PRO A 118 6.31 -15.56 -4.96
C PRO A 118 7.56 -15.09 -5.74
N LEU A 119 8.54 -15.96 -5.97
CA LEU A 119 9.72 -15.62 -6.79
C LEU A 119 9.33 -15.47 -8.25
N LEU A 120 8.48 -16.36 -8.77
CA LEU A 120 7.98 -16.22 -10.13
C LEU A 120 7.12 -14.97 -10.29
N ASP A 121 6.34 -14.60 -9.28
CA ASP A 121 5.52 -13.38 -9.29
C ASP A 121 6.38 -12.11 -9.28
N ILE A 122 7.33 -11.99 -8.35
CA ILE A 122 8.19 -10.78 -8.27
C ILE A 122 9.09 -10.63 -9.50
N LYS A 123 9.55 -11.74 -10.12
CA LYS A 123 10.31 -11.69 -11.37
C LYS A 123 9.50 -11.06 -12.51
N LYS A 124 8.22 -11.44 -12.66
CA LYS A 124 7.32 -10.82 -13.66
C LYS A 124 7.12 -9.34 -13.40
N LYS A 125 6.91 -8.97 -12.12
CA LYS A 125 6.79 -7.57 -11.71
C LYS A 125 8.04 -6.76 -12.05
N ILE A 126 9.24 -7.29 -11.77
CA ILE A 126 10.50 -6.64 -12.14
C ILE A 126 10.61 -6.41 -13.64
N GLU A 127 10.22 -7.39 -14.47
CA GLU A 127 10.30 -7.22 -15.92
C GLU A 127 9.42 -6.07 -16.40
N ASN A 128 8.21 -5.94 -15.86
CA ASN A 128 7.32 -4.82 -16.13
C ASN A 128 7.90 -3.49 -15.64
N LEU A 129 8.46 -3.44 -14.42
CA LEU A 129 9.11 -2.24 -13.90
C LEU A 129 10.31 -1.82 -14.75
N TRP A 130 11.15 -2.77 -15.14
CA TRP A 130 12.32 -2.50 -15.98
C TRP A 130 11.91 -1.97 -17.35
N ASN A 131 10.91 -2.59 -18.00
CA ASN A 131 10.37 -2.09 -19.28
C ASN A 131 9.86 -0.64 -19.11
N PHE A 132 9.09 -0.37 -18.05
CA PHE A 132 8.61 0.98 -17.76
C PHE A 132 9.75 2.00 -17.60
N LEU A 133 10.80 1.66 -16.86
CA LEU A 133 11.95 2.55 -16.65
C LEU A 133 12.67 2.84 -17.97
N VAL A 134 12.89 1.82 -18.80
CA VAL A 134 13.49 1.97 -20.14
C VAL A 134 12.61 2.83 -21.05
N GLU A 135 11.30 2.65 -21.04
CA GLU A 135 10.33 3.47 -21.79
C GLU A 135 10.34 4.95 -21.33
N LYS A 136 10.63 5.20 -20.05
CA LYS A 136 10.84 6.55 -19.50
C LYS A 136 12.24 7.12 -19.81
N GLY A 137 13.06 6.40 -20.58
CA GLY A 137 14.40 6.84 -20.98
C GLY A 137 15.47 6.63 -19.89
N VAL A 138 15.14 5.91 -18.81
CA VAL A 138 16.10 5.63 -17.73
C VAL A 138 17.09 4.58 -18.21
N GLY A 139 18.37 4.94 -18.24
CA GLY A 139 19.46 4.09 -18.75
C GLY A 139 19.86 2.95 -17.80
N ILE A 140 18.95 2.08 -17.38
CA ILE A 140 19.22 0.98 -16.43
C ILE A 140 19.36 -0.38 -17.10
N LYS A 141 20.38 -1.16 -16.70
CA LYS A 141 20.58 -2.52 -17.22
C LYS A 141 19.74 -3.52 -16.42
N LYS A 142 19.18 -4.54 -17.08
CA LYS A 142 18.38 -5.59 -16.40
C LYS A 142 19.13 -6.27 -15.24
N LYS A 143 20.46 -6.43 -15.34
CA LYS A 143 21.32 -6.98 -14.28
C LYS A 143 21.42 -6.12 -13.00
N GLN A 144 20.96 -4.87 -13.05
CA GLN A 144 20.89 -3.95 -11.92
C GLN A 144 19.50 -3.96 -11.26
N MET A 145 18.62 -4.87 -11.69
CA MET A 145 17.33 -5.15 -11.05
C MET A 145 17.49 -6.41 -10.18
N TYR A 146 17.30 -6.24 -8.89
CA TYR A 146 17.40 -7.30 -7.90
C TYR A 146 16.01 -7.59 -7.31
N HIS A 147 15.77 -8.83 -6.87
CA HIS A 147 14.57 -9.17 -6.10
C HIS A 147 14.94 -9.81 -4.77
N LYS A 148 14.05 -9.66 -3.79
CA LYS A 148 13.98 -10.55 -2.63
C LYS A 148 12.53 -10.84 -2.27
N VAL A 149 12.27 -12.04 -1.78
CA VAL A 149 11.03 -12.40 -1.07
C VAL A 149 11.39 -12.53 0.40
N ILE A 150 10.83 -11.64 1.23
CA ILE A 150 11.16 -11.56 2.65
C ILE A 150 9.97 -12.02 3.48
N PHE A 151 10.19 -13.05 4.29
CA PHE A 151 9.25 -13.52 5.30
C PHE A 151 9.52 -12.79 6.61
N ILE A 152 8.54 -12.05 7.09
CA ILE A 152 8.70 -11.13 8.25
C ILE A 152 8.11 -11.69 9.54
N ASN A 153 7.27 -12.73 9.45
CA ASN A 153 6.59 -13.27 10.63
C ASN A 153 7.51 -14.27 11.35
N PRO A 154 7.84 -14.08 12.64
CA PRO A 154 8.69 -15.02 13.39
C PRO A 154 8.12 -16.44 13.51
N LYS A 155 6.81 -16.61 13.28
CA LYS A 155 6.14 -17.91 13.26
C LYS A 155 6.20 -18.61 11.89
N CYS A 156 6.85 -17.99 10.89
CA CYS A 156 7.10 -18.59 9.59
C CYS A 156 8.35 -19.47 9.67
N GLN A 157 8.24 -20.72 9.23
CA GLN A 157 9.35 -21.67 9.17
C GLN A 157 9.53 -22.08 7.72
N LEU A 158 10.65 -21.68 7.11
CA LEU A 158 10.98 -22.06 5.74
C LEU A 158 11.64 -23.44 5.72
N GLU A 159 11.22 -24.29 4.78
CA GLU A 159 11.92 -25.54 4.52
C GLU A 159 13.36 -25.29 4.05
N ALA A 160 14.29 -26.11 4.52
CA ALA A 160 15.73 -25.91 4.28
C ALA A 160 16.11 -25.88 2.80
N GLU A 161 15.35 -26.56 1.93
CA GLU A 161 15.58 -26.53 0.48
C GLU A 161 15.30 -25.14 -0.11
N LEU A 162 14.26 -24.44 0.36
CA LEU A 162 13.96 -23.07 -0.06
C LEU A 162 15.09 -22.12 0.35
N GLN A 163 15.57 -22.23 1.59
CA GLN A 163 16.67 -21.38 2.09
C GLN A 163 18.00 -21.66 1.37
N LYS A 164 18.28 -22.91 0.99
CA LYS A 164 19.56 -23.29 0.37
C LYS A 164 19.62 -23.01 -1.13
N HIS A 165 18.50 -23.18 -1.84
CA HIS A 165 18.49 -23.12 -3.30
C HIS A 165 17.97 -21.79 -3.85
N GLU A 166 17.42 -20.92 -3.00
CA GLU A 166 16.82 -19.67 -3.42
C GLU A 166 17.42 -18.49 -2.62
N GLU A 167 18.57 -17.99 -3.05
CA GLU A 167 19.31 -16.87 -2.42
C GLU A 167 18.50 -15.55 -2.31
N ASP A 168 17.42 -15.47 -3.08
CA ASP A 168 16.48 -14.36 -3.10
C ASP A 168 15.36 -14.52 -2.05
N VAL A 169 15.30 -15.64 -1.33
CA VAL A 169 14.34 -15.93 -0.25
C VAL A 169 15.00 -15.68 1.10
N VAL A 170 14.34 -14.89 1.94
CA VAL A 170 14.86 -14.46 3.24
C VAL A 170 13.88 -14.88 4.32
N GLY A 171 14.35 -15.71 5.24
CA GLY A 171 13.60 -16.11 6.43
C GLY A 171 13.51 -14.98 7.47
N PRO A 172 12.58 -15.07 8.44
CA PRO A 172 12.43 -14.08 9.51
C PRO A 172 13.71 -13.81 10.30
N GLU A 173 14.54 -14.84 10.49
CA GLU A 173 15.81 -14.79 11.20
C GLU A 173 16.91 -14.00 10.45
N ASP A 174 16.82 -13.89 9.13
CA ASP A 174 17.85 -13.30 8.27
C ASP A 174 17.52 -11.87 7.80
N VAL A 175 16.35 -11.34 8.18
CA VAL A 175 15.88 -10.01 7.75
C VAL A 175 16.89 -8.93 8.13
N ASP A 176 17.40 -8.96 9.35
CA ASP A 176 18.37 -7.97 9.85
C ASP A 176 19.69 -8.02 9.06
N SER A 177 20.17 -9.21 8.70
CA SER A 177 21.36 -9.41 7.87
C SER A 177 21.19 -8.75 6.49
N VAL A 178 20.01 -8.86 5.90
CA VAL A 178 19.68 -8.20 4.63
C VAL A 178 19.61 -6.69 4.79
N MET A 179 19.10 -6.18 5.91
CA MET A 179 19.10 -4.74 6.20
C MET A 179 20.53 -4.17 6.27
N LEU A 180 21.46 -4.88 6.92
CA LEU A 180 22.87 -4.46 6.98
C LEU A 180 23.52 -4.40 5.60
N CYS A 181 23.17 -5.31 4.69
CA CYS A 181 23.65 -5.27 3.31
C CYS A 181 23.25 -3.97 2.57
N PHE A 182 22.08 -3.40 2.89
CA PHE A 182 21.67 -2.10 2.35
C PHE A 182 22.47 -0.94 2.94
N GLN A 183 22.85 -1.03 4.22
CA GLN A 183 23.72 -0.04 4.87
C GLN A 183 25.11 -0.01 4.21
N ASP A 184 25.71 -1.17 3.94
CA ASP A 184 26.99 -1.26 3.26
C ASP A 184 26.91 -0.73 1.81
N SER A 185 25.79 -1.00 1.13
CA SER A 185 25.52 -0.45 -0.20
C SER A 185 25.35 1.08 -0.21
N TYR A 186 24.87 1.67 0.89
CA TYR A 186 24.72 3.10 1.03
C TYR A 186 26.07 3.78 1.32
N LEU A 187 26.87 3.22 2.24
CA LEU A 187 28.20 3.73 2.56
C LEU A 187 29.15 3.66 1.36
N THR A 188 29.11 2.57 0.60
CA THR A 188 29.84 2.45 -0.69
C THR A 188 29.35 3.47 -1.71
N SER A 189 28.03 3.73 -1.78
CA SER A 189 27.47 4.76 -2.67
C SER A 189 27.91 6.19 -2.32
N LEU A 190 28.22 6.49 -1.04
CA LEU A 190 28.77 7.78 -0.63
C LEU A 190 30.24 7.93 -1.03
N THR A 191 31.03 6.85 -0.97
CA THR A 191 32.42 6.84 -1.43
C THR A 191 32.52 6.81 -2.97
N ASP A 192 31.52 6.27 -3.65
CA ASP A 192 31.47 6.21 -5.12
C ASP A 192 31.16 7.53 -5.81
N ALA A 193 30.77 8.57 -5.07
CA ALA A 193 30.67 9.93 -5.60
C ALA A 193 32.02 10.46 -6.16
N ILE A 194 33.12 9.77 -5.84
CA ILE A 194 34.50 10.09 -6.24
C ILE A 194 35.10 9.02 -7.18
N THR A 195 34.39 7.91 -7.42
CA THR A 195 34.86 6.78 -8.23
C THR A 195 34.16 6.80 -9.61
N PRO A 196 34.91 6.83 -10.72
CA PRO A 196 34.29 6.88 -12.05
C PRO A 196 33.38 5.66 -12.37
N TYR A 197 32.16 5.94 -12.84
CA TYR A 197 31.06 4.99 -13.18
C TYR A 197 31.46 3.77 -14.03
N TRP A 198 32.47 3.90 -14.89
CA TRP A 198 32.91 2.88 -15.83
C TRP A 198 33.70 1.72 -15.18
N ILE A 199 34.14 1.87 -13.93
CA ILE A 199 34.99 0.88 -13.24
C ILE A 199 34.16 -0.02 -12.31
N THR A 200 33.09 0.50 -11.70
CA THR A 200 32.39 -0.20 -10.60
C THR A 200 31.07 -0.87 -11.00
N GLY A 201 30.45 -0.43 -12.09
CA GLY A 201 29.14 -0.95 -12.54
C GLY A 201 27.93 -0.46 -11.73
N HIS A 202 28.15 0.48 -10.80
CA HIS A 202 27.11 1.18 -10.04
C HIS A 202 26.29 2.14 -10.92
N LEU A 203 25.09 2.51 -10.46
CA LEU A 203 24.27 3.56 -11.03
C LEU A 203 24.91 4.93 -10.75
N SER A 204 24.98 5.78 -11.77
CA SER A 204 25.41 7.16 -11.61
C SER A 204 24.35 7.97 -10.84
N TYR A 205 24.77 9.10 -10.27
CA TYR A 205 23.85 10.01 -9.59
C TYR A 205 22.70 10.50 -10.49
N GLN A 206 22.98 10.72 -11.78
CA GLN A 206 21.96 11.09 -12.75
C GLN A 206 20.96 9.95 -12.96
N GLN A 207 21.44 8.71 -13.15
CA GLN A 207 20.57 7.54 -13.29
C GLN A 207 19.69 7.34 -12.04
N LEU A 208 20.24 7.55 -10.84
CA LEU A 208 19.47 7.48 -9.59
C LEU A 208 18.36 8.54 -9.57
N LYS A 209 18.65 9.79 -9.94
CA LYS A 209 17.63 10.85 -10.02
C LYS A 209 16.56 10.57 -11.06
N GLU A 210 16.94 10.05 -12.23
CA GLU A 210 16.01 9.64 -13.28
C GLU A 210 15.11 8.50 -12.81
N CYS A 211 15.67 7.48 -12.15
CA CYS A 211 14.90 6.41 -11.50
C CYS A 211 13.92 6.99 -10.48
N GLN A 212 14.38 7.83 -9.57
CA GLN A 212 13.53 8.46 -8.55
C GLN A 212 12.37 9.21 -9.17
N SER A 213 12.63 10.03 -10.19
CA SER A 213 11.59 10.79 -10.87
C SER A 213 10.59 9.87 -11.58
N ALA A 214 11.08 8.82 -12.24
CA ALA A 214 10.23 7.85 -12.93
C ALA A 214 9.34 7.09 -11.93
N LEU A 215 9.91 6.58 -10.83
CA LEU A 215 9.19 5.85 -9.78
C LEU A 215 8.16 6.72 -9.07
N ARG A 216 8.46 7.99 -8.79
CA ARG A 216 7.47 8.93 -8.24
C ARG A 216 6.28 9.15 -9.17
N GLY A 217 6.52 9.17 -10.48
CA GLY A 217 5.48 9.33 -11.49
C GLY A 217 4.58 8.11 -11.66
N ILE A 218 4.97 6.94 -11.14
CA ILE A 218 4.14 5.73 -11.16
C ILE A 218 2.99 5.80 -10.13
N GLY A 219 3.29 6.33 -8.94
CA GLY A 219 2.36 6.37 -7.83
C GLY A 219 2.13 5.02 -7.13
N THR A 220 1.16 5.04 -6.23
CA THR A 220 0.69 3.94 -5.37
C THR A 220 -0.83 3.80 -5.53
N TRP A 221 -1.47 2.93 -4.74
CA TRP A 221 -2.94 2.87 -4.70
C TRP A 221 -3.52 4.09 -4.00
N ASP A 222 -4.74 4.46 -4.41
CA ASP A 222 -5.61 5.26 -3.55
C ASP A 222 -6.06 4.38 -2.39
N VAL A 223 -6.28 5.01 -1.24
CA VAL A 223 -6.66 4.30 -0.03
C VAL A 223 -7.94 4.88 0.53
N VAL A 224 -8.99 4.06 0.64
CA VAL A 224 -10.19 4.39 1.41
C VAL A 224 -10.04 3.79 2.79
N GLU A 225 -10.10 4.63 3.82
CA GLU A 225 -10.16 4.20 5.20
C GLU A 225 -11.60 4.28 5.69
N LEU A 226 -12.11 3.12 6.10
CA LEU A 226 -13.49 2.94 6.53
C LEU A 226 -13.59 3.00 8.06
N GLN A 227 -14.79 3.34 8.51
CA GLN A 227 -15.18 3.28 9.91
C GLN A 227 -14.84 1.89 10.47
N GLY A 228 -14.08 1.86 11.57
CA GLY A 228 -13.58 0.60 12.15
C GLY A 228 -12.13 0.27 11.77
N GLY A 229 -11.51 1.07 10.90
CA GLY A 229 -10.08 1.05 10.61
C GLY A 229 -9.66 0.18 9.42
N MET A 230 -10.60 -0.45 8.71
CA MET A 230 -10.32 -1.17 7.47
C MET A 230 -9.86 -0.25 6.35
N ARG A 231 -8.81 -0.67 5.62
CA ARG A 231 -8.28 0.07 4.49
C ARG A 231 -8.50 -0.70 3.20
N LEU A 232 -9.12 -0.05 2.21
CA LEU A 232 -9.26 -0.59 0.87
C LEU A 232 -8.26 0.09 -0.05
N LEU A 233 -7.42 -0.70 -0.70
CA LEU A 233 -6.50 -0.25 -1.75
C LEU A 233 -7.20 -0.35 -3.11
N GLY A 234 -7.03 0.64 -3.97
CA GLY A 234 -7.72 0.67 -5.26
C GLY A 234 -7.62 2.00 -5.98
N ASP A 235 -8.54 2.22 -6.93
CA ASP A 235 -8.65 3.47 -7.69
C ASP A 235 -9.94 4.21 -7.33
N TYR A 236 -9.79 5.46 -6.92
CA TYR A 236 -10.92 6.37 -6.75
C TYR A 236 -11.44 6.83 -8.11
N ASN A 237 -12.69 6.49 -8.42
CA ASN A 237 -13.35 6.82 -9.68
C ASN A 237 -14.31 8.00 -9.58
N GLY A 238 -14.67 8.44 -8.37
CA GLY A 238 -15.45 9.66 -8.15
C GLY A 238 -16.49 9.56 -7.05
N CYS A 239 -17.03 10.72 -6.69
CA CYS A 239 -18.18 10.85 -5.81
C CYS A 239 -19.14 11.86 -6.45
N PRO A 240 -20.40 11.49 -6.74
CA PRO A 240 -21.39 12.45 -7.19
C PRO A 240 -21.50 13.56 -6.15
N MET A 241 -21.31 14.82 -6.56
CA MET A 241 -21.32 16.04 -5.72
C MET A 241 -19.98 16.47 -5.10
N VAL A 242 -18.87 15.76 -5.35
CA VAL A 242 -17.53 16.23 -4.96
C VAL A 242 -16.72 16.51 -6.23
N ALA A 243 -16.45 17.80 -6.49
CA ALA A 243 -15.53 18.22 -7.54
C ALA A 243 -14.09 18.15 -6.99
N LEU A 244 -13.28 17.26 -7.57
CA LEU A 244 -11.95 16.94 -7.10
C LEU A 244 -10.93 17.23 -8.20
N ASP A 245 -9.87 17.98 -7.86
CA ASP A 245 -8.65 18.02 -8.66
C ASP A 245 -7.59 17.11 -8.02
N ARG A 246 -7.34 15.96 -8.64
CA ARG A 246 -6.39 14.95 -8.12
C ARG A 246 -4.95 15.47 -8.04
N LYS A 247 -4.56 16.44 -8.89
CA LYS A 247 -3.20 16.98 -8.89
C LYS A 247 -2.94 17.81 -7.64
N GLU A 248 -3.93 18.59 -7.24
CA GLU A 248 -3.85 19.50 -6.11
C GLU A 248 -4.32 18.88 -4.78
N THR A 249 -5.17 17.85 -4.82
CA THR A 249 -5.73 17.21 -3.61
C THR A 249 -5.05 15.89 -3.27
N GLU A 250 -4.62 15.74 -2.02
CA GLU A 250 -4.02 14.49 -1.48
C GLU A 250 -4.97 13.72 -0.57
N LEU A 251 -5.84 14.41 0.16
CA LEU A 251 -6.68 13.80 1.20
C LEU A 251 -8.10 14.36 1.15
N LEU A 252 -9.08 13.45 1.21
CA LEU A 252 -10.48 13.76 1.48
C LEU A 252 -10.81 13.25 2.88
N GLU A 253 -11.23 14.13 3.78
CA GLU A 253 -11.67 13.79 5.13
C GLU A 253 -13.19 13.89 5.22
N PHE A 254 -13.84 12.85 5.74
CA PHE A 254 -15.29 12.75 5.84
C PHE A 254 -15.69 13.00 7.29
N SER A 255 -16.39 14.11 7.52
CA SER A 255 -16.88 14.51 8.83
C SER A 255 -18.38 14.26 8.94
N HIS A 256 -18.77 13.53 9.98
CA HIS A 256 -20.11 12.98 10.17
C HIS A 256 -20.77 13.52 11.45
N GLN A 257 -22.08 13.76 11.42
CA GLN A 257 -22.87 13.98 12.64
C GLN A 257 -23.46 12.63 13.11
N ARG A 258 -22.70 11.89 13.92
CA ARG A 258 -23.09 10.54 14.38
C ARG A 258 -23.81 10.52 15.75
N ASN A 259 -24.07 11.68 16.36
CA ASN A 259 -24.80 11.72 17.62
C ASN A 259 -26.30 11.49 17.37
N ALA A 260 -26.81 10.33 17.82
CA ALA A 260 -28.20 9.92 17.62
C ALA A 260 -29.23 10.88 18.24
N THR A 261 -28.99 11.38 19.46
CA THR A 261 -29.94 12.30 20.12
C THR A 261 -30.05 13.62 19.38
N MET A 262 -28.90 14.16 18.99
CA MET A 262 -28.82 15.37 18.17
C MET A 262 -29.44 15.14 16.78
N GLY A 263 -29.18 13.99 16.16
CA GLY A 263 -29.75 13.59 14.87
C GLY A 263 -31.28 13.57 14.88
N TYR A 264 -31.90 13.03 15.93
CA TYR A 264 -33.36 13.03 16.06
C TYR A 264 -33.95 14.43 16.21
N VAL A 265 -33.31 15.30 16.99
CA VAL A 265 -33.73 16.71 17.12
C VAL A 265 -33.72 17.39 15.76
N TRP A 266 -32.63 17.26 15.00
CA TRP A 266 -32.52 17.84 13.67
C TRP A 266 -33.53 17.25 12.67
N ALA A 267 -33.80 15.95 12.75
CA ALA A 267 -34.79 15.28 11.90
C ALA A 267 -36.22 15.81 12.14
N ILE A 268 -36.59 16.11 13.38
CA ILE A 268 -37.88 16.74 13.72
C ILE A 268 -37.96 18.14 13.10
N LEU A 269 -36.87 18.91 13.18
CA LEU A 269 -36.82 20.30 12.72
C LEU A 269 -36.83 20.48 11.20
N GLY A 270 -36.58 19.43 10.40
CA GLY A 270 -36.45 19.64 8.96
C GLY A 270 -35.39 18.80 8.29
N TYR A 271 -34.30 18.60 9.01
CA TYR A 271 -33.00 18.33 8.42
C TYR A 271 -32.80 16.85 8.10
N THR A 272 -32.02 16.61 7.05
CA THR A 272 -31.53 15.28 6.67
C THR A 272 -30.05 15.18 7.03
N PRO A 273 -29.55 14.01 7.48
CA PRO A 273 -28.14 13.84 7.77
C PRO A 273 -27.26 14.11 6.54
N GLN A 274 -26.14 14.78 6.76
CA GLN A 274 -25.18 15.15 5.74
C GLN A 274 -23.77 14.82 6.21
N VAL A 275 -22.88 14.66 5.25
CA VAL A 275 -21.45 14.42 5.47
C VAL A 275 -20.69 15.57 4.84
N THR A 276 -19.78 16.16 5.62
CA THR A 276 -18.91 17.22 5.14
C THR A 276 -17.61 16.59 4.68
N VAL A 277 -17.28 16.74 3.40
CA VAL A 277 -16.04 16.27 2.81
C VAL A 277 -15.07 17.44 2.70
N ARG A 278 -13.99 17.41 3.47
CA ARG A 278 -12.91 18.41 3.40
C ARG A 278 -11.79 17.88 2.52
N MET A 279 -11.37 18.68 1.56
CA MET A 279 -10.29 18.35 0.64
C MET A 279 -9.04 19.11 1.06
N PHE A 280 -7.92 18.40 1.16
CA PHE A 280 -6.64 18.96 1.61
C PHE A 280 -5.61 18.95 0.48
N GLU A 281 -4.82 20.03 0.44
CA GLU A 281 -3.78 20.23 -0.56
C GLU A 281 -2.66 19.21 -0.44
N ARG A 282 -2.15 18.78 -1.60
CA ARG A 282 -1.02 17.88 -1.74
C ARG A 282 0.27 18.56 -1.32
N GLY A 283 1.02 17.91 -0.43
CA GLY A 283 2.30 18.43 0.04
C GLY A 283 2.20 19.61 1.01
N GLY A 284 0.98 19.99 1.42
CA GLY A 284 0.71 21.04 2.40
C GLY A 284 1.16 20.64 3.81
N ARG A 285 2.46 20.76 4.12
CA ARG A 285 2.99 20.62 5.48
C ARG A 285 3.22 22.00 6.09
N SER A 286 2.18 22.60 6.67
CA SER A 286 2.37 23.68 7.64
C SER A 286 2.14 23.15 9.05
N TRP A 287 2.96 23.63 9.98
CA TRP A 287 2.96 23.21 11.38
C TRP A 287 1.62 23.61 12.03
N GLY A 288 0.64 22.70 11.99
CA GLY A 288 -0.65 22.82 12.66
C GLY A 288 -1.87 23.09 11.77
N TRP A 289 -1.69 23.42 10.49
CA TRP A 289 -2.80 23.67 9.55
C TRP A 289 -2.46 23.10 8.18
N GLN A 290 -3.20 22.10 7.72
CA GLN A 290 -3.11 21.62 6.34
C GLN A 290 -4.04 22.48 5.47
N PRO A 291 -3.54 23.17 4.43
CA PRO A 291 -4.37 24.01 3.58
C PRO A 291 -5.46 23.17 2.90
N SER A 292 -6.67 23.70 2.88
CA SER A 292 -7.83 23.05 2.25
C SER A 292 -8.00 23.57 0.83
N THR A 293 -8.15 22.64 -0.11
CA THR A 293 -8.46 22.94 -1.53
C THR A 293 -9.96 23.12 -1.77
N GLY A 294 -10.80 22.70 -0.81
CA GLY A 294 -12.23 22.94 -0.84
C GLY A 294 -13.00 22.10 0.17
N THR A 295 -14.32 22.33 0.22
CA THR A 295 -15.24 21.56 1.05
C THR A 295 -16.52 21.31 0.26
N ALA A 296 -17.06 20.10 0.37
CA ALA A 296 -18.35 19.72 -0.18
C ALA A 296 -19.25 19.15 0.92
N VAL A 297 -20.55 19.37 0.80
CA VAL A 297 -21.54 18.77 1.71
C VAL A 297 -22.41 17.84 0.89
N ILE A 298 -22.39 16.57 1.24
CA ILE A 298 -23.08 15.50 0.50
C ILE A 298 -24.09 14.79 1.41
N PRO A 299 -25.15 14.19 0.85
CA PRO A 299 -26.03 13.31 1.63
C PRO A 299 -25.25 12.17 2.27
N TYR A 300 -25.61 11.75 3.49
CA TYR A 300 -24.93 10.65 4.18
C TYR A 300 -24.96 9.32 3.41
N ASN A 301 -26.00 9.12 2.59
CA ASN A 301 -26.19 7.95 1.74
C ASN A 301 -25.66 8.15 0.30
N ALA A 302 -24.90 9.23 0.05
CA ALA A 302 -24.13 9.34 -1.18
C ALA A 302 -23.12 8.19 -1.24
N HIS A 303 -22.76 7.76 -2.45
CA HIS A 303 -21.81 6.68 -2.65
C HIS A 303 -20.58 7.19 -3.37
N ILE A 304 -19.45 6.61 -3.01
CA ILE A 304 -18.20 6.78 -3.72
C ILE A 304 -18.01 5.57 -4.63
N VAL A 305 -17.58 5.84 -5.85
CA VAL A 305 -17.22 4.82 -6.82
C VAL A 305 -15.72 4.53 -6.64
N PHE A 306 -15.41 3.31 -6.24
CA PHE A 306 -14.04 2.88 -5.96
C PHE A 306 -13.79 1.50 -6.56
N ARG A 307 -12.72 1.36 -7.34
CA ARG A 307 -12.30 0.07 -7.89
C ARG A 307 -11.31 -0.57 -6.93
N VAL A 308 -11.76 -1.58 -6.18
CA VAL A 308 -10.88 -2.30 -5.24
C VAL A 308 -9.80 -3.05 -6.03
N CYS A 309 -8.57 -3.03 -5.53
CA CYS A 309 -7.45 -3.75 -6.12
C CYS A 309 -7.76 -5.25 -6.23
N GLY A 310 -7.62 -5.80 -7.44
CA GLY A 310 -7.91 -7.20 -7.73
C GLY A 310 -9.36 -7.49 -8.13
N GLU A 311 -10.25 -6.49 -8.11
CA GLU A 311 -11.64 -6.63 -8.54
C GLU A 311 -11.89 -6.04 -9.94
N ASP A 312 -12.76 -6.70 -10.70
CA ASP A 312 -13.14 -6.29 -12.06
C ASP A 312 -14.35 -5.34 -12.11
N ALA A 313 -14.93 -4.97 -10.96
CA ALA A 313 -16.11 -4.12 -10.86
C ALA A 313 -15.94 -2.98 -9.84
N ASP A 314 -16.64 -1.86 -10.05
CA ASP A 314 -16.63 -0.75 -9.09
C ASP A 314 -17.48 -1.09 -7.87
N ALA A 315 -16.91 -0.91 -6.70
CA ALA A 315 -17.64 -0.86 -5.45
C ALA A 315 -18.31 0.51 -5.28
N LYS A 316 -19.51 0.49 -4.70
CA LYS A 316 -20.22 1.68 -4.25
C LYS A 316 -20.16 1.73 -2.73
N ILE A 317 -19.28 2.59 -2.21
CA ILE A 317 -19.04 2.69 -0.76
C ILE A 317 -19.84 3.87 -0.21
N PRO A 318 -20.71 3.67 0.81
CA PRO A 318 -21.47 4.76 1.41
C PRO A 318 -20.55 5.79 2.06
N ALA A 319 -20.82 7.09 1.83
CA ALA A 319 -20.04 8.17 2.39
C ALA A 319 -19.98 8.11 3.92
N ASN A 320 -21.09 7.73 4.58
CA ASN A 320 -21.19 7.62 6.04
C ASN A 320 -20.24 6.58 6.67
N ASP A 321 -19.80 5.59 5.89
CA ASP A 321 -18.92 4.51 6.34
C ASP A 321 -17.43 4.86 6.12
N ILE A 322 -17.13 5.99 5.47
CA ILE A 322 -15.77 6.41 5.13
C ILE A 322 -15.29 7.43 6.14
N ASP A 323 -14.08 7.27 6.66
CA ASP A 323 -13.43 8.27 7.51
C ASP A 323 -12.56 9.19 6.65
N ARG A 324 -11.78 8.63 5.72
CA ARG A 324 -10.94 9.41 4.79
C ARG A 324 -10.54 8.64 3.54
N ILE A 325 -10.13 9.38 2.51
CA ILE A 325 -9.55 8.85 1.27
C ILE A 325 -8.23 9.54 1.01
N ILE A 326 -7.17 8.76 0.85
CA ILE A 326 -5.82 9.22 0.50
C ILE A 326 -5.62 8.95 -0.98
N LEU A 327 -5.34 10.01 -1.74
CA LEU A 327 -5.17 9.95 -3.19
C LEU A 327 -3.69 9.89 -3.57
N SER A 328 -3.34 8.84 -4.32
CA SER A 328 -2.06 8.78 -5.00
C SER A 328 -2.05 9.71 -6.22
N ILE A 329 -0.86 9.98 -6.77
CA ILE A 329 -0.69 10.83 -7.95
C ILE A 329 -1.16 10.08 -9.19
#